data_AF-A0A7R8UPW6-F1
#
_entry.id   AF-A0A7R8UPW6-F1
#
_cell.length_a   1.000
_cell.length_b   1.000
_cell.length_c   1.000
_cell.angle_alpha   90.00
_cell.angle_beta   90.00
_cell.angle_gamma   90.00
#
_symmetry.space_group_name_H-M   'P 1'
#
loop_
_entity.id
_entity.type
_entity.pdbx_description
1 polymer ?
#
loop_
_entity_poly.entity_id
_entity_poly.type
_entity_poly.pdbx_seq_one_letter_code
_entity_poly.pdbx_strand_id
1 'polypeptide(L)'
;MIKLTIICLSFACALGAEPLLCMRYCGNEDPNLTCATNGDSYLVFKNGCELKNKECTSGETWTTISLTRCLKTVISVKGPIVEIPEKPVIEIPEKPVLSQRAECAKACYLLYMPVCGYDGNEYRTFDNDCFMSVTNCTRDASTSFLAVGPEKCNSQPVTSN
;
A
#
# COMPACT_ATOMS: atom_id res chain seq x y z
N MET A 1 -55.14 21.79 -52.02
CA MET A 1 -53.93 22.65 -52.05
C MET A 1 -53.79 23.15 -50.61
N ILE A 2 -52.77 22.87 -49.79
CA ILE A 2 -51.35 22.59 -49.99
C ILE A 2 -50.90 21.60 -48.90
N LYS A 3 -50.16 20.55 -49.27
CA LYS A 3 -49.36 19.73 -48.35
C LYS A 3 -48.23 20.61 -47.83
N LEU A 4 -48.11 20.82 -46.51
CA LEU A 4 -46.88 21.35 -45.92
C LEU A 4 -46.15 20.22 -45.18
N THR A 5 -45.49 19.41 -46.00
CA THR A 5 -44.37 18.56 -45.60
C THR A 5 -43.33 19.46 -44.97
N ILE A 6 -43.07 19.34 -43.67
CA ILE A 6 -41.93 19.97 -43.03
C ILE A 6 -40.70 19.26 -43.57
N ILE A 7 -40.00 19.97 -44.46
CA ILE A 7 -38.80 19.52 -45.13
C ILE A 7 -37.70 19.45 -44.08
N CYS A 8 -37.34 18.24 -43.69
CA CYS A 8 -36.12 17.94 -42.95
C CYS A 8 -34.93 18.09 -43.92
N LEU A 9 -34.52 19.33 -44.16
CA LEU A 9 -33.32 19.65 -44.94
C LEU A 9 -32.12 19.61 -43.99
N SER A 10 -31.36 18.51 -44.08
CA SER A 10 -29.92 18.46 -43.84
C SER A 10 -29.42 19.11 -42.54
N PHE A 11 -29.72 18.51 -41.41
CA PHE A 11 -28.84 17.61 -40.68
C PHE A 11 -29.79 16.79 -39.84
N ALA A 12 -29.65 15.46 -39.86
CA ALA A 12 -30.42 14.62 -38.96
C ALA A 12 -30.43 15.29 -37.58
N CYS A 13 -31.63 15.64 -37.11
CA CYS A 13 -31.88 15.96 -35.72
C CYS A 13 -31.22 14.81 -34.97
N ALA A 14 -30.00 15.05 -34.49
CA ALA A 14 -29.10 14.01 -34.07
C ALA A 14 -29.84 13.32 -32.93
N LEU A 15 -30.23 12.07 -33.22
CA LEU A 15 -30.90 11.13 -32.37
C LEU A 15 -30.65 11.46 -30.90
N GLY A 16 -31.74 11.64 -30.15
CA GLY A 16 -31.74 12.07 -28.76
C GLY A 16 -30.66 11.40 -27.93
N ALA A 17 -29.55 12.13 -27.75
CA ALA A 17 -28.70 11.94 -26.61
C ALA A 17 -29.22 12.93 -25.56
N GLU A 18 -30.11 12.46 -24.69
CA GLU A 18 -30.17 13.02 -23.34
C GLU A 18 -28.72 13.14 -22.84
N PRO A 19 -28.34 14.24 -22.16
CA PRO A 19 -26.96 14.40 -21.74
C PRO A 19 -26.59 13.17 -20.92
N LEU A 20 -25.66 12.38 -21.45
CA LEU A 20 -25.16 11.14 -20.86
C LEU A 20 -24.69 11.49 -19.45
N LEU A 21 -25.59 11.32 -18.48
CA LEU A 21 -25.29 11.65 -17.10
C LEU A 21 -24.44 10.50 -16.61
N CYS A 22 -23.13 10.63 -16.78
CA CYS A 22 -22.17 9.66 -16.28
C CYS A 22 -22.44 9.41 -14.80
N MET A 23 -22.39 8.14 -14.41
CA MET A 23 -22.61 7.71 -13.03
C MET A 23 -21.60 8.38 -12.11
N ARG A 24 -22.02 9.42 -11.39
CA ARG A 24 -21.14 10.19 -10.50
C ARG A 24 -20.63 9.41 -9.30
N TYR A 25 -21.23 8.25 -9.02
CA TYR A 25 -20.89 7.45 -7.87
C TYR A 25 -20.92 5.97 -8.23
N CYS A 26 -19.76 5.34 -8.11
CA CYS A 26 -19.65 3.90 -8.04
C CYS A 26 -19.79 3.52 -6.56
N GLY A 27 -20.86 2.81 -6.23
CA GLY A 27 -21.11 2.36 -4.86
C GLY A 27 -20.10 1.31 -4.39
N ASN A 28 -20.43 0.63 -3.29
CA ASN A 28 -19.69 -0.53 -2.79
C ASN A 28 -19.92 -1.77 -3.69
N GLU A 29 -19.82 -1.60 -5.01
CA GLU A 29 -19.77 -2.72 -5.94
C GLU A 29 -18.49 -3.52 -5.69
N ASP A 30 -18.54 -4.84 -5.96
CA ASP A 30 -17.45 -5.77 -5.73
C ASP A 30 -16.09 -5.16 -6.12
N PRO A 31 -15.11 -5.12 -5.19
CA PRO A 31 -13.83 -4.43 -5.36
C PRO A 31 -12.86 -5.19 -6.29
N ASN A 32 -13.38 -5.63 -7.43
CA ASN A 32 -12.64 -6.35 -8.45
C ASN A 32 -11.80 -5.34 -9.23
N LEU A 33 -10.57 -5.13 -8.75
CA LEU A 33 -9.56 -4.28 -9.40
C LEU A 33 -9.50 -4.59 -10.90
N THR A 34 -9.80 -3.57 -11.70
CA THR A 34 -9.90 -3.67 -13.15
C THR A 34 -8.76 -2.85 -13.75
N CYS A 35 -7.87 -3.46 -14.52
CA CYS A 35 -6.92 -2.67 -15.31
C CYS A 35 -7.40 -2.54 -16.75
N ALA A 36 -7.27 -1.35 -17.31
CA ALA A 36 -7.49 -1.11 -18.73
C ALA A 36 -6.40 -0.23 -19.37
N THR A 37 -6.34 -0.27 -20.69
CA THR A 37 -5.48 0.59 -21.52
C THR A 37 -6.25 1.16 -22.70
N ASN A 38 -5.98 2.41 -23.07
CA ASN A 38 -6.55 3.04 -24.28
C ASN A 38 -5.57 3.02 -25.47
N GLY A 39 -4.43 2.33 -25.35
CA GLY A 39 -3.37 2.31 -26.36
C GLY A 39 -2.19 3.21 -26.03
N ASP A 40 -2.43 4.34 -25.34
CA ASP A 40 -1.41 5.31 -24.96
C ASP A 40 -1.05 5.22 -23.47
N SER A 41 -2.00 4.79 -22.64
CA SER A 41 -1.88 4.78 -21.18
C SER A 41 -2.43 3.49 -20.59
N TYR A 42 -2.00 3.19 -19.38
CA TYR A 42 -2.44 2.04 -18.58
C TYR A 42 -2.94 2.56 -17.23
N LEU A 43 -4.17 2.22 -16.86
CA LEU A 43 -4.79 2.65 -15.61
C LEU A 43 -5.38 1.46 -14.86
N VAL A 44 -5.28 1.51 -13.53
CA VAL A 44 -5.92 0.56 -12.62
C VAL A 44 -7.09 1.25 -11.93
N PHE A 45 -8.28 0.69 -12.10
CA PHE A 45 -9.54 1.15 -11.55
C PHE A 45 -9.94 0.28 -10.36
N LYS A 46 -10.58 0.88 -9.35
CA LYS A 46 -11.02 0.16 -8.14
C LYS A 46 -11.97 -1.00 -8.47
N ASN A 47 -12.83 -0.79 -9.46
CA ASN A 47 -13.75 -1.78 -10.01
C ASN A 47 -14.11 -1.42 -11.45
N GLY A 48 -14.94 -2.26 -12.09
CA GLY A 48 -15.40 -2.02 -13.45
C GLY A 48 -16.34 -0.83 -13.62
N CYS A 49 -17.03 -0.38 -12.56
CA CYS A 49 -17.85 0.83 -12.62
C CYS A 49 -16.99 2.07 -12.84
N GLU A 50 -15.88 2.18 -12.12
CA GLU A 50 -14.96 3.31 -12.26
C GLU A 50 -14.37 3.39 -13.69
N LEU A 51 -14.11 2.24 -14.32
CA LEU A 51 -13.71 2.18 -15.72
C LEU A 51 -14.81 2.73 -16.63
N LYS A 52 -16.05 2.26 -16.50
CA LYS A 52 -17.17 2.73 -17.33
C LYS A 52 -17.47 4.21 -17.13
N ASN A 53 -17.34 4.70 -15.90
CA ASN A 53 -17.50 6.10 -15.60
C ASN A 53 -16.38 6.95 -16.22
N LYS A 54 -15.14 6.45 -16.23
CA LYS A 54 -14.04 7.07 -16.95
C LYS A 54 -14.31 7.15 -18.46
N GLU A 55 -14.72 6.05 -19.08
CA GLU A 55 -15.10 6.02 -20.50
C GLU A 55 -16.21 7.04 -20.82
N CYS A 56 -17.24 7.11 -19.97
CA CYS A 56 -18.32 8.08 -20.13
C CYS A 56 -17.84 9.53 -20.00
N THR A 57 -17.00 9.83 -19.01
CA THR A 57 -16.58 11.20 -18.70
C THR A 57 -15.50 11.72 -19.63
N SER A 58 -14.61 10.87 -20.14
CA SER A 58 -13.58 11.29 -21.10
C SER A 58 -13.94 11.06 -22.56
N GLY A 59 -14.95 10.22 -22.85
CA GLY A 59 -15.28 9.80 -24.22
C GLY A 59 -14.22 8.87 -24.83
N GLU A 60 -13.25 8.42 -24.05
CA GLU A 60 -12.20 7.50 -24.48
C GLU A 60 -12.68 6.05 -24.36
N THR A 61 -12.19 5.18 -25.23
CA THR A 61 -12.43 3.74 -25.15
C THR A 61 -11.27 3.03 -24.47
N TRP A 62 -11.55 2.19 -23.48
CA TRP A 62 -10.52 1.52 -22.69
C TRP A 62 -10.67 -0.01 -22.79
N THR A 63 -9.57 -0.71 -23.06
CA THR A 63 -9.53 -2.17 -23.18
C THR A 63 -9.05 -2.79 -21.88
N THR A 64 -9.89 -3.61 -21.23
CA THR A 64 -9.51 -4.32 -20.01
C THR A 64 -8.42 -5.37 -20.30
N ILE A 65 -7.37 -5.38 -19.49
CA ILE A 65 -6.25 -6.31 -19.60
C ILE A 65 -5.91 -6.91 -18.23
N SER A 66 -5.11 -7.99 -18.23
CA SER A 66 -4.64 -8.62 -16.99
C SER A 66 -3.85 -7.64 -16.11
N LEU A 67 -4.13 -7.66 -14.79
CA LEU A 67 -3.40 -6.87 -13.78
C LEU A 67 -1.89 -7.10 -13.85
N THR A 68 -1.44 -8.33 -14.09
CA THR A 68 -0.01 -8.64 -14.22
C THR A 68 0.64 -7.92 -15.39
N ARG A 69 -0.07 -7.82 -16.53
CA ARG A 69 0.42 -7.10 -17.72
C ARG A 69 0.45 -5.60 -17.47
N CYS A 70 -0.61 -5.10 -16.84
CA CYS A 70 -0.80 -3.71 -16.50
C CYS A 70 0.28 -3.17 -15.57
N LEU A 71 0.48 -3.82 -14.43
CA LEU A 71 1.44 -3.39 -13.41
C LEU A 71 2.87 -3.41 -13.98
N LYS A 72 3.22 -4.40 -14.81
CA LYS A 72 4.51 -4.42 -15.50
C LYS A 72 4.74 -3.19 -16.39
N THR A 73 3.68 -2.60 -16.96
CA THR A 73 3.79 -1.45 -17.85
C THR A 73 3.67 -0.12 -17.13
N VAL A 74 2.83 -0.03 -16.08
CA VAL A 74 2.66 1.18 -15.24
C VAL A 74 3.97 1.56 -14.53
N ILE A 75 4.83 0.59 -14.20
CA ILE A 75 6.15 0.85 -13.57
C ILE A 75 7.14 1.53 -14.55
N SER A 76 6.86 1.54 -15.85
CA SER A 76 7.82 1.98 -16.89
C SER A 76 7.54 3.36 -17.51
N VAL A 77 6.45 4.04 -17.17
CA VAL A 77 6.13 5.38 -17.69
C VAL A 77 6.32 6.44 -16.62
N LYS A 78 7.34 7.29 -16.79
CA LYS A 78 7.39 8.65 -16.22
C LYS A 78 6.36 9.54 -16.96
N GLY A 79 5.08 9.21 -16.86
CA GLY A 79 3.94 9.92 -17.49
C GLY A 79 2.77 9.94 -16.52
N PRO A 80 1.75 10.80 -16.75
CA PRO A 80 1.00 11.46 -15.69
C PRO A 80 0.35 10.40 -14.81
N ILE A 81 1.00 10.19 -13.67
CA ILE A 81 0.35 9.73 -12.47
C ILE A 81 -0.92 10.57 -12.41
N VAL A 82 -2.08 9.91 -12.52
CA VAL A 82 -3.20 10.32 -11.67
C VAL A 82 -2.53 10.64 -10.37
N GLU A 83 -2.60 11.90 -9.95
CA GLU A 83 -2.25 12.28 -8.59
C GLU A 83 -3.14 11.37 -7.73
N ILE A 84 -2.63 10.17 -7.42
CA ILE A 84 -2.74 9.60 -6.11
C ILE A 84 -2.32 10.80 -5.29
N PRO A 85 -3.25 11.47 -4.60
CA PRO A 85 -2.89 12.67 -3.89
C PRO A 85 -1.67 12.25 -3.08
N GLU A 86 -0.54 12.86 -3.37
CA GLU A 86 0.43 13.10 -2.33
C GLU A 86 -0.43 13.74 -1.26
N LYS A 87 -0.78 12.90 -0.28
CA LYS A 87 -1.74 13.16 0.78
C LYS A 87 -1.70 14.64 1.08
N PRO A 88 -2.83 15.37 1.09
CA PRO A 88 -2.80 16.82 1.29
C PRO A 88 -1.92 17.05 2.51
N VAL A 89 -0.83 17.78 2.30
CA VAL A 89 0.04 18.26 3.37
C VAL A 89 -0.77 19.35 4.08
N ILE A 90 -1.82 18.90 4.77
CA ILE A 90 -2.19 19.51 6.03
C ILE A 90 -0.91 19.30 6.86
N GLU A 91 -0.35 20.37 7.42
CA GLU A 91 0.70 20.31 8.44
C GLU A 91 0.18 19.49 9.65
N ILE A 92 0.12 18.18 9.47
CA ILE A 92 0.11 17.20 10.51
C ILE A 92 1.58 16.79 10.52
N PRO A 93 2.32 16.98 11.63
CA PRO A 93 3.74 16.67 11.66
C PRO A 93 3.92 15.27 11.07
N GLU A 94 4.85 15.13 10.13
CA GLU A 94 5.17 13.87 9.47
C GLU A 94 5.05 12.76 10.51
N LYS A 95 4.18 11.78 10.27
CA LYS A 95 4.18 10.58 11.11
C LYS A 95 5.62 10.07 11.02
N PRO A 96 6.38 10.07 12.13
CA PRO A 96 7.82 9.98 12.05
C PRO A 96 8.16 8.65 11.40
N VAL A 97 9.14 8.65 10.49
CA VAL A 97 9.82 7.43 10.07
C VAL A 97 10.26 6.77 11.37
N LEU A 98 9.52 5.73 11.78
CA LEU A 98 9.74 5.08 13.05
C LEU A 98 11.12 4.45 12.91
N SER A 99 12.12 5.02 13.59
CA SER A 99 13.47 4.45 13.53
C SER A 99 13.37 2.97 13.90
N GLN A 100 14.25 2.12 13.36
CA GLN A 100 14.28 0.68 13.69
C GLN A 100 14.22 0.45 15.22
N ARG A 101 14.81 1.36 15.99
CA ARG A 101 14.74 1.37 17.46
C ARG A 101 13.33 1.55 18.02
N ALA A 102 12.50 2.34 17.36
CA ALA A 102 11.11 2.58 17.75
C ALA A 102 10.14 1.50 17.23
N GLU A 103 10.48 0.76 16.18
CA GLU A 103 9.78 -0.49 15.81
C GLU A 103 10.04 -1.61 16.84
N CYS A 104 11.25 -1.63 17.41
CA CYS A 104 11.65 -2.58 18.44
C CYS A 104 11.21 -2.20 19.87
N ALA A 105 10.64 -1.01 20.05
CA ALA A 105 10.19 -0.53 21.34
C ALA A 105 8.91 -1.28 21.80
N LYS A 106 9.11 -2.45 22.40
CA LYS A 106 8.06 -3.26 23.01
C LYS A 106 8.12 -3.17 24.53
N ALA A 107 6.97 -2.96 25.18
CA ALA A 107 6.88 -3.07 26.63
C ALA A 107 7.03 -4.54 27.04
N CYS A 108 7.99 -4.81 27.92
CA CYS A 108 8.17 -6.14 28.51
C CYS A 108 7.47 -6.24 29.86
N TYR A 109 6.92 -7.42 30.13
CA TYR A 109 6.39 -7.73 31.44
C TYR A 109 7.55 -7.78 32.47
N LEU A 110 7.25 -7.44 33.73
CA LEU A 110 8.26 -7.37 34.81
C LEU A 110 8.45 -8.69 35.57
N LEU A 111 7.77 -9.76 35.15
CA LEU A 111 7.99 -11.10 35.68
C LEU A 111 9.43 -11.55 35.36
N TYR A 112 10.21 -11.82 36.41
CA TYR A 112 11.59 -12.25 36.32
C TYR A 112 11.67 -13.76 36.04
N MET A 113 12.09 -14.12 34.84
CA MET A 113 12.30 -15.50 34.37
C MET A 113 13.57 -15.52 33.53
N PRO A 114 14.77 -15.52 34.16
CA PRO A 114 15.99 -15.15 33.49
C PRO A 114 16.39 -16.13 32.39
N VAL A 115 16.88 -15.58 31.29
CA VAL A 115 17.40 -16.36 30.15
C VAL A 115 18.87 -16.00 29.91
N CYS A 116 19.71 -17.02 29.70
CA CYS A 116 21.10 -16.83 29.30
C CYS A 116 21.19 -16.81 27.78
N GLY A 117 21.83 -15.78 27.21
CA GLY A 117 22.05 -15.64 25.77
C GLY A 117 23.54 -15.62 25.41
N TYR A 118 23.87 -16.08 24.21
CA TYR A 118 25.21 -15.95 23.60
C TYR A 118 25.10 -15.39 22.18
N ASP A 119 25.83 -14.33 21.86
CA ASP A 119 25.79 -13.67 20.54
C ASP A 119 26.96 -14.06 19.61
N GLY A 120 27.77 -15.04 20.01
CA GLY A 120 29.01 -15.39 19.31
C GLY A 120 30.27 -14.81 19.97
N ASN A 121 30.13 -13.79 20.82
CA ASN A 121 31.24 -13.11 21.50
C ASN A 121 31.10 -13.09 23.03
N GLU A 122 29.90 -12.79 23.55
CA GLU A 122 29.65 -12.62 24.98
C GLU A 122 28.45 -13.43 25.48
N TYR A 123 28.51 -13.87 26.73
CA TYR A 123 27.38 -14.45 27.45
C TYR A 123 26.70 -13.37 28.29
N ARG A 124 25.37 -13.31 28.23
CA ARG A 124 24.58 -12.33 28.98
C ARG A 124 23.29 -12.92 29.51
N THR A 125 22.97 -12.62 30.77
CA THR A 125 21.66 -12.92 31.37
C THR A 125 20.70 -11.76 31.10
N PHE A 126 19.48 -12.10 30.67
CA PHE A 126 18.36 -11.17 30.52
C PHE A 126 17.28 -11.50 31.54
N ASP A 127 16.56 -10.48 32.02
CA ASP A 127 15.52 -10.64 33.05
C ASP A 127 14.38 -11.58 32.62
N ASN A 128 14.07 -11.61 31.31
CA ASN A 128 13.21 -12.59 30.65
C ASN A 128 13.41 -12.61 29.13
N ASP A 129 12.70 -13.50 28.45
CA ASP A 129 12.73 -13.68 26.99
C ASP A 129 12.32 -12.42 26.23
N CYS A 130 11.41 -11.61 26.77
CA CYS A 130 11.00 -10.35 26.14
C CYS A 130 12.17 -9.35 26.10
N PHE A 131 12.90 -9.18 27.19
CA PHE A 131 14.06 -8.27 27.23
C PHE A 131 15.17 -8.72 26.28
N MET A 132 15.39 -10.03 26.15
CA MET A 132 16.30 -10.61 25.17
C MET A 132 15.85 -10.32 23.74
N SER A 133 14.56 -10.51 23.44
CA SER A 133 13.98 -10.24 22.12
C SER A 133 14.06 -8.76 21.72
N VAL A 134 13.74 -7.83 22.63
CA VAL A 134 13.87 -6.38 22.38
C VAL A 134 15.33 -6.01 22.12
N THR A 135 16.26 -6.58 22.89
CA THR A 135 17.70 -6.38 22.67
C THR A 135 18.12 -6.84 21.27
N ASN A 136 17.71 -8.05 20.86
CA ASN A 136 18.03 -8.60 19.54
C ASN A 136 17.41 -7.78 18.40
N CYS A 137 16.18 -7.29 18.58
CA CYS A 137 15.51 -6.48 17.57
C CYS A 137 16.30 -5.20 17.24
N THR A 138 16.93 -4.58 18.24
CA THR A 138 17.72 -3.35 18.06
C THR A 138 19.16 -3.57 17.58
N ARG A 139 19.59 -4.81 17.38
CA ARG A 139 20.96 -5.19 16.98
C ARG A 139 20.97 -5.78 15.57
N ASP A 140 22.16 -5.86 14.98
CA ASP A 140 22.35 -6.60 13.74
C ASP A 140 22.08 -8.09 13.95
N ALA A 141 21.49 -8.75 12.95
CA ALA A 141 21.15 -10.17 13.02
C ALA A 141 22.38 -11.07 13.29
N SER A 142 23.58 -10.65 12.86
CA SER A 142 24.86 -11.33 13.12
C SER A 142 25.34 -11.24 14.57
N THR A 143 24.72 -10.39 15.39
CA THR A 143 25.05 -10.14 16.81
C THR A 143 23.86 -10.40 17.73
N SER A 144 22.88 -11.16 17.26
CA SER A 144 21.72 -11.55 18.05
C SER A 144 22.10 -12.66 19.04
N PHE A 145 21.67 -12.49 20.29
CA PHE A 145 21.83 -13.50 21.31
C PHE A 145 20.94 -14.71 21.01
N LEU A 146 21.52 -15.90 21.08
CA LEU A 146 20.81 -17.18 21.06
C LEU A 146 20.67 -17.69 22.50
N ALA A 147 19.49 -18.19 22.87
CA ALA A 147 19.27 -18.73 24.20
C ALA A 147 20.13 -20.00 24.41
N VAL A 148 20.86 -20.03 25.52
CA VAL A 148 21.75 -21.12 25.93
C VAL A 148 21.48 -21.52 27.38
N GLY A 149 22.13 -22.59 27.84
CA GLY A 149 21.99 -23.07 29.21
C GLY A 149 22.43 -22.04 30.26
N PRO A 150 21.73 -21.93 31.41
CA PRO A 150 22.00 -20.92 32.44
C PRO A 150 23.40 -21.05 33.05
N GLU A 151 24.00 -22.25 33.02
CA GLU A 151 25.36 -22.50 33.49
C GLU A 151 26.43 -21.70 32.73
N LYS A 152 26.13 -21.27 31.50
CA LYS A 152 27.06 -20.51 30.66
C LYS A 152 27.23 -19.06 31.11
N CYS A 153 26.19 -18.47 31.70
CA CYS A 153 26.24 -17.12 32.24
C CYS A 153 26.79 -17.09 33.68
N ASN A 154 26.67 -18.19 34.43
CA ASN A 154 27.13 -18.29 35.81
C ASN A 154 28.65 -18.47 35.97
N SER A 155 29.38 -18.65 34.87
CA SER A 155 30.85 -18.80 34.88
C SER A 155 31.61 -17.49 34.61
N GLN A 156 30.91 -16.36 34.46
CA GLN A 156 31.55 -15.07 34.23
C GLN A 156 32.16 -14.54 35.54
N PRO A 157 33.43 -14.06 35.52
CA PRO A 157 34.05 -13.47 36.70
C PRO A 157 33.34 -12.16 37.05
N VAL A 158 32.70 -12.13 38.23
CA VAL A 158 32.20 -10.89 38.82
C VAL A 158 33.42 -10.03 39.16
N THR A 159 33.79 -9.08 38.29
CA THR A 159 34.75 -8.05 38.65
C THR A 159 34.00 -6.97 39.41
N SER A 160 34.02 -7.09 40.73
CA SER A 160 33.57 -6.04 41.65
C SER A 160 34.61 -4.92 41.63
N ASN A 161 34.20 -3.71 41.24
CA ASN A 161 34.93 -2.47 41.55
C ASN A 161 34.35 -1.86 42.82
#